data_AF-A0A9P3NSW3-F1
#
_entry.id   AF-A0A9P3NSW3-F1
#
_cell.length_a   1.000
_cell.length_b   1.000
_cell.length_c   1.000
_cell.angle_alpha   90.00
_cell.angle_beta   90.00
_cell.angle_gamma   90.00
#
_symmetry.space_group_name_H-M   'P 1'
#
loop_
_entity.id
_entity.type
_entity.pdbx_description
1 polymer ?
#
loop_
_entity_poly.entity_id
_entity_poly.type
_entity_poly.pdbx_seq_one_letter_code
_entity_poly.pdbx_strand_id
1 'polypeptide(L)'
;MVWPVLITSYDLLRRHAALLAAAAPQLLVCDEGHRLKICAGNKTITALQQLGCPRKVLLTGTPIQNDLNEFFALLDLVNPGCLGPLPAFRRIFADPIQRSCNRSATEEEVRLGEARSQELQAKAAAFVHRRMAAVNAAYLPPKSDSALLLSASPALSPLC
;
A
#
# COMPACT_ATOMS: atom_id res chain seq x y z
N MET A 1 0.76 -5.62 -35.90
CA MET A 1 -0.42 -5.50 -35.01
C MET A 1 0.07 -4.85 -33.73
N VAL A 2 -0.37 -3.63 -33.44
CA VAL A 2 0.06 -2.88 -32.24
C VAL A 2 -1.01 -3.11 -31.19
N TRP A 3 -0.69 -3.77 -30.09
CA TRP A 3 -1.61 -3.91 -28.96
C TRP A 3 -1.48 -2.64 -28.10
N PRO A 4 -2.48 -1.75 -28.07
CA PRO A 4 -2.37 -0.50 -27.31
C PRO A 4 -2.40 -0.75 -25.79
N VAL A 5 -2.91 -1.91 -25.36
CA VAL A 5 -3.06 -2.28 -23.96
C VAL A 5 -2.72 -3.77 -23.80
N LEU A 6 -1.96 -4.09 -22.76
CA LEU A 6 -1.66 -5.45 -22.34
C LEU A 6 -2.12 -5.64 -20.89
N ILE A 7 -2.86 -6.70 -20.62
CA ILE A 7 -3.26 -7.11 -19.28
C ILE A 7 -2.55 -8.41 -18.94
N THR A 8 -1.87 -8.46 -17.80
CA THR A 8 -1.13 -9.65 -17.36
C THR A 8 -1.20 -9.79 -15.85
N SER A 9 -1.03 -11.02 -15.35
CA SER A 9 -0.85 -11.26 -13.93
C SER A 9 0.58 -10.97 -13.49
N TYR A 10 0.76 -10.71 -12.18
CA TYR A 10 2.10 -10.59 -11.59
C TYR A 10 2.96 -11.85 -11.79
N ASP A 11 2.37 -13.05 -11.87
CA ASP A 11 3.13 -14.27 -12.10
C ASP A 11 3.75 -14.32 -13.49
N LEU A 12 2.97 -14.00 -14.52
CA LEU A 12 3.43 -13.93 -15.91
C LEU A 12 4.44 -12.81 -16.11
N LEU A 13 4.22 -11.65 -15.48
CA LEU A 13 5.19 -10.55 -15.48
C LEU A 13 6.56 -11.02 -14.98
N ARG A 14 6.61 -11.76 -13.86
CA ARG A 14 7.88 -12.26 -13.31
C ARG A 14 8.61 -13.23 -14.24
N ARG A 15 7.86 -14.06 -14.97
CA ARG A 15 8.43 -15.03 -15.90
C ARG A 15 8.93 -14.40 -17.21
N HIS A 16 8.28 -13.32 -17.65
CA HIS A 16 8.50 -12.73 -18.97
C HIS A 16 8.92 -11.25 -18.94
N ALA A 17 9.49 -10.78 -17.82
CA ALA A 17 9.85 -9.37 -17.62
C ALA A 17 10.72 -8.80 -18.75
N ALA A 18 11.71 -9.55 -19.23
CA ALA A 18 12.60 -9.10 -20.31
C ALA A 18 11.87 -8.90 -21.65
N LEU A 19 10.94 -9.81 -21.99
CA LEU A 19 10.11 -9.69 -23.20
C LEU A 19 9.16 -8.50 -23.10
N LEU A 20 8.57 -8.30 -21.92
CA LEU A 20 7.67 -7.19 -21.66
C LEU A 20 8.39 -5.83 -21.64
N ALA A 21 9.64 -5.79 -21.15
CA ALA A 21 10.49 -4.61 -21.18
C ALA A 21 10.86 -4.21 -22.62
N ALA A 22 11.09 -5.19 -23.51
CA ALA A 22 11.38 -4.92 -24.93
C ALA A 22 10.23 -4.22 -25.67
N ALA A 23 8.99 -4.34 -25.18
CA ALA A 23 7.84 -3.62 -25.70
C ALA A 23 7.81 -2.12 -25.31
N ALA A 24 8.75 -1.67 -24.47
CA ALA A 24 8.90 -0.28 -24.02
C ALA A 24 7.57 0.36 -23.52
N PRO A 25 6.91 -0.24 -22.49
CA PRO A 25 5.64 0.26 -22.00
C PRO A 25 5.79 1.68 -21.45
N GLN A 26 4.86 2.57 -21.83
CA GLN A 26 4.87 3.98 -21.45
C GLN A 26 4.01 4.31 -20.22
N LEU A 27 3.17 3.36 -19.80
CA LEU A 27 2.32 3.43 -18.61
C LEU A 27 2.19 2.04 -17.99
N LEU A 28 2.43 1.94 -16.70
CA LEU A 28 2.26 0.73 -15.90
C LEU A 28 1.14 0.98 -14.87
N VAL A 29 0.12 0.14 -14.89
CA VAL A 29 -0.95 0.15 -13.88
C VAL A 29 -0.86 -1.13 -13.07
N CYS A 30 -0.61 -1.00 -11.77
CA CYS A 30 -0.50 -2.10 -10.83
C CYS A 30 -1.77 -2.17 -9.99
N ASP A 31 -2.57 -3.22 -10.19
CA ASP A 31 -3.75 -3.47 -9.38
C ASP A 31 -3.41 -4.22 -8.08
N GLU A 32 -4.23 -4.02 -7.06
CA GLU A 32 -4.05 -4.56 -5.71
C GLU A 32 -2.63 -4.35 -5.17
N GLY A 33 -2.19 -3.09 -5.17
CA GLY A 33 -0.85 -2.68 -4.76
C GLY A 33 -0.44 -3.17 -3.37
N HIS A 34 -1.39 -3.41 -2.48
CA HIS A 34 -1.13 -4.04 -1.19
C HIS A 34 -0.53 -5.45 -1.29
N ARG A 35 -0.67 -6.15 -2.43
CA ARG A 35 -0.01 -7.44 -2.72
C ARG A 35 1.47 -7.28 -3.01
N LEU A 36 1.91 -6.09 -3.41
CA LEU A 36 3.31 -5.75 -3.64
C LEU A 36 4.04 -5.45 -2.34
N LYS A 37 3.77 -6.21 -1.27
CA LYS A 37 4.50 -6.07 0.00
C LYS A 37 6.00 -6.18 -0.27
N ILE A 38 6.72 -5.12 0.08
CA ILE A 38 8.15 -5.02 -0.19
C ILE A 38 8.89 -5.73 0.95
N CYS A 39 8.93 -7.06 0.88
CA CYS A 39 9.99 -7.81 1.56
C CYS A 39 11.25 -7.74 0.70
N ALA A 40 12.42 -7.58 1.32
CA ALA A 40 13.69 -7.68 0.61
C ALA A 40 13.71 -8.96 -0.26
N GLY A 41 13.99 -8.81 -1.56
CA GLY A 41 14.00 -9.93 -2.51
C GLY A 41 12.67 -10.24 -3.20
N ASN A 42 11.65 -9.36 -3.13
CA ASN A 42 10.42 -9.56 -3.89
C ASN A 42 10.67 -9.47 -5.41
N LYS A 43 10.76 -10.63 -6.06
CA LYS A 43 10.94 -10.82 -7.50
C LYS A 43 9.96 -10.00 -8.36
N THR A 44 8.78 -9.72 -7.83
CA THR A 44 7.75 -8.92 -8.52
C THR A 44 8.20 -7.48 -8.71
N ILE A 45 8.84 -6.89 -7.71
CA ILE A 45 9.27 -5.49 -7.72
C ILE A 45 10.44 -5.30 -8.65
N THR A 46 11.40 -6.22 -8.60
CA THR A 46 12.49 -6.28 -9.58
C THR A 46 11.95 -6.41 -11.00
N ALA A 47 10.97 -7.28 -11.24
CA ALA A 47 10.35 -7.42 -12.56
C ALA A 47 9.62 -6.13 -13.01
N LEU A 48 8.91 -5.45 -12.11
CA LEU A 48 8.24 -4.17 -12.40
C LEU A 48 9.27 -3.06 -12.72
N GLN A 49 10.38 -3.01 -12.00
CA GLN A 49 11.47 -2.05 -12.27
C GLN A 49 12.17 -2.34 -13.59
N GLN A 50 12.35 -3.61 -13.95
CA GLN A 50 12.93 -4.03 -15.23
C GLN A 50 12.14 -3.57 -16.46
N LEU A 51 10.83 -3.32 -16.32
CA LEU A 51 10.02 -2.78 -17.42
C LEU A 51 10.47 -1.38 -17.87
N GLY A 52 11.21 -0.64 -17.04
CA GLY A 52 11.71 0.69 -17.38
C GLY A 52 10.61 1.73 -17.63
N CYS A 53 9.40 1.48 -17.14
CA CYS A 53 8.25 2.30 -17.46
C CYS A 53 8.33 3.69 -16.79
N PRO A 54 8.19 4.80 -17.53
CA PRO A 54 8.34 6.14 -16.99
C PRO A 54 7.17 6.58 -16.11
N ARG A 55 5.96 6.08 -16.36
CA ARG A 55 4.74 6.45 -15.62
C ARG A 55 4.13 5.22 -14.96
N LYS A 56 3.87 5.30 -13.67
CA LYS A 56 3.33 4.20 -12.87
C LYS A 56 2.11 4.69 -12.09
N VAL A 57 1.07 3.86 -12.06
CA VAL A 57 -0.14 4.07 -11.25
C VAL A 57 -0.34 2.82 -10.41
N LEU A 58 -0.50 3.01 -9.10
CA LEU A 58 -0.77 1.93 -8.17
C LEU A 58 -2.20 2.06 -7.65
N LEU A 59 -3.00 1.01 -7.81
CA LEU A 59 -4.37 0.94 -7.32
C LEU A 59 -4.41 0.04 -6.09
N THR A 60 -5.08 0.48 -5.02
CA THR A 60 -5.29 -0.36 -3.84
C THR A 60 -6.59 0.02 -3.14
N GLY A 61 -7.40 -0.99 -2.81
CA GLY A 61 -8.63 -0.79 -2.02
C GLY A 61 -8.38 -0.76 -0.51
N THR A 62 -7.29 -1.36 -0.04
CA THR A 62 -6.94 -1.38 1.39
C THR A 62 -6.07 -0.17 1.73
N PRO A 63 -6.36 0.52 2.85
CA PRO A 63 -5.48 1.57 3.33
C PRO A 63 -4.10 1.00 3.64
N ILE A 64 -3.06 1.58 3.05
CA ILE A 64 -1.65 1.31 3.40
C ILE A 64 -1.34 1.97 4.75
N GLN A 65 -2.05 1.58 5.81
CA GLN A 65 -2.05 2.28 7.10
C GLN A 65 -1.32 1.53 8.21
N ASN A 66 -1.03 0.23 8.05
CA ASN A 66 -0.51 -0.58 9.16
C ASN A 66 1.02 -0.73 9.19
N ASP A 67 1.73 -0.37 8.11
CA ASP A 67 3.20 -0.34 8.10
C ASP A 67 3.71 0.81 7.23
N LEU A 68 4.32 1.81 7.87
CA LEU A 68 4.88 2.98 7.21
C LEU A 68 6.09 2.61 6.32
N ASN A 69 6.76 1.49 6.56
CA ASN A 69 7.79 0.99 5.66
C ASN A 69 7.18 0.45 4.37
N GLU A 70 6.07 -0.29 4.44
CA GLU A 70 5.34 -0.73 3.24
C GLU A 70 4.85 0.49 2.45
N PHE A 71 4.33 1.52 3.14
CA PHE A 71 3.94 2.78 2.52
C PHE A 71 5.08 3.49 1.78
N PHE A 72 6.23 3.66 2.45
CA PHE A 72 7.43 4.23 1.84
C PHE A 72 7.82 3.46 0.58
N ALA A 73 7.84 2.14 0.69
CA ALA A 73 8.36 1.29 -0.37
C ALA A 73 7.44 1.30 -1.61
N LEU A 74 6.12 1.36 -1.41
CA LEU A 74 5.15 1.55 -2.50
C LEU A 74 5.27 2.92 -3.17
N LEU A 75 5.46 3.99 -2.39
CA LEU A 75 5.68 5.33 -2.94
C LEU A 75 6.99 5.44 -3.70
N ASP A 76 8.07 4.84 -3.19
CA ASP A 76 9.37 4.83 -3.85
C ASP A 76 9.33 4.02 -5.18
N LEU A 77 8.51 2.98 -5.26
CA LEU A 77 8.29 2.25 -6.51
C LEU A 77 7.65 3.13 -7.59
N VAL A 78 6.64 3.92 -7.22
CA VAL A 78 5.87 4.79 -8.12
C VAL A 78 6.65 6.06 -8.47
N ASN A 79 7.19 6.72 -7.46
CA ASN A 79 7.93 7.98 -7.56
C ASN A 79 9.23 7.91 -6.72
N PRO A 80 10.31 7.35 -7.28
CA PRO A 80 11.56 7.14 -6.57
C PRO A 80 12.12 8.44 -5.95
N GLY A 81 12.50 8.38 -4.68
CA GLY A 81 13.13 9.50 -3.97
C GLY A 81 12.18 10.59 -3.46
N CYS A 82 10.86 10.48 -3.65
CA CYS A 82 9.90 11.50 -3.22
C CYS A 82 9.86 11.76 -1.70
N LEU A 83 10.25 10.77 -0.89
CA LEU A 83 10.32 10.85 0.58
C LEU A 83 11.76 10.84 1.12
N GLY A 84 12.76 10.91 0.22
CA GLY A 84 14.17 10.76 0.56
C GLY A 84 14.58 9.32 0.91
N PRO A 85 15.79 9.13 1.46
CA PRO A 85 16.29 7.80 1.79
C PRO A 85 15.51 7.13 2.93
N LEU A 86 15.32 5.80 2.85
CA LEU A 86 14.60 5.01 3.87
C LEU A 86 15.06 5.27 5.33
N PRO A 87 16.37 5.37 5.64
CA PRO A 87 16.81 5.66 7.02
C PRO A 87 16.34 7.04 7.51
N ALA A 88 16.32 8.04 6.64
CA ALA A 88 15.85 9.38 6.97
C ALA A 88 14.32 9.37 7.17
N PHE A 89 13.60 8.67 6.28
CA PHE A 89 12.16 8.48 6.40
C PHE A 89 11.78 7.82 7.74
N ARG A 90 12.47 6.75 8.13
CA ARG A 90 12.23 6.06 9.41
C ARG A 90 12.39 6.99 10.60
N ARG A 91 13.53 7.67 10.67
CA ARG A 91 13.86 8.58 11.77
C ARG A 91 12.90 9.76 11.90
N ILE A 92 12.45 10.31 10.76
CA ILE A 92 11.62 11.53 10.74
C ILE A 92 10.14 11.19 10.89
N PHE A 93 9.66 10.10 10.27
CA PHE A 93 8.24 9.77 10.20
C PHE A 93 7.90 8.45 10.89
N ALA A 94 8.50 7.32 10.46
CA ALA A 94 8.05 6.01 10.91
C ALA A 94 8.20 5.80 12.42
N ASP A 95 9.38 6.07 12.97
CA ASP A 95 9.66 5.81 14.39
C ASP A 95 8.87 6.75 15.32
N PRO A 96 8.79 8.08 15.06
CA PRO A 96 7.98 8.96 15.89
C PRO A 96 6.48 8.63 15.86
N ILE A 97 5.92 8.31 14.68
CA ILE A 97 4.51 7.93 14.56
C ILE A 97 4.26 6.61 15.29
N GLN A 98 5.12 5.60 15.12
CA GLN A 98 4.96 4.33 15.80
C GLN A 98 5.07 4.48 17.33
N ARG A 99 5.99 5.33 17.82
CA ARG A 99 6.12 5.61 19.26
C ARG A 99 4.87 6.26 19.83
N SER A 100 4.24 7.19 19.09
CA SER A 100 3.01 7.86 19.54
C SER A 100 1.82 6.90 19.73
N CYS A 101 1.81 5.76 19.02
CA CYS A 101 0.77 4.75 19.13
C CYS A 101 0.98 3.79 20.32
N ASN A 102 2.10 3.86 21.02
CA ASN A 102 2.36 2.99 22.17
C ASN A 102 1.53 3.44 23.38
N ARG A 103 1.00 2.49 24.15
CA ARG A 103 0.22 2.78 25.36
C ARG A 103 1.00 3.56 26.43
N SER A 104 2.32 3.44 26.43
CA SER A 104 3.21 4.11 27.38
C SER A 104 3.83 5.40 26.81
N ALA A 105 3.32 5.91 25.69
CA ALA A 105 3.83 7.12 25.08
C ALA A 105 3.60 8.35 25.97
N THR A 106 4.60 9.22 26.05
CA THR A 106 4.50 10.52 26.71
C THR A 106 3.65 11.48 25.88
N GLU A 107 3.09 12.52 26.51
CA GLU A 107 2.33 13.56 25.78
C GLU A 107 3.16 14.24 24.68
N GLU A 108 4.46 14.40 24.90
CA GLU A 108 5.39 14.96 23.90
C GLU A 108 5.55 14.02 22.69
N GLU A 109 5.68 12.71 22.93
CA GLU A 109 5.76 11.71 21.86
C GLU A 109 4.47 11.64 21.05
N VAL A 110 3.31 11.74 21.72
CA VAL A 110 2.00 11.79 21.05
C VAL A 110 1.92 13.01 20.14
N ARG A 111 2.21 14.20 20.67
CA ARG A 111 2.18 15.45 19.89
C ARG A 111 3.15 15.42 18.71
N LEU A 112 4.36 14.89 18.91
CA LEU A 112 5.35 14.76 17.85
C LEU A 112 4.89 13.77 16.76
N GLY A 113 4.36 12.61 17.14
CA GLY A 113 3.86 11.61 16.20
C GLY A 113 2.70 12.13 15.36
N GLU A 114 1.75 12.85 15.98
CA GLU A 114 0.66 13.52 15.27
C GLU A 114 1.18 14.56 14.27
N ALA A 115 2.11 15.42 14.67
CA ALA A 115 2.72 16.41 13.79
C ALA A 115 3.43 15.76 12.59
N ARG A 116 4.19 14.68 12.81
CA ARG A 116 4.86 13.93 11.74
C ARG A 116 3.88 13.19 10.83
N SER A 117 2.79 12.66 11.38
CA SER A 117 1.72 12.04 10.60
C SER A 117 1.06 13.05 9.65
N GLN A 118 0.73 14.24 10.14
CA GLN A 118 0.17 15.32 9.32
C GLN A 118 1.15 15.78 8.23
N GLU A 119 2.42 15.97 8.58
CA GLU A 119 3.47 16.34 7.61
C GLU A 119 3.61 15.27 6.50
N LEU A 120 3.62 13.99 6.87
CA LEU A 120 3.70 12.89 5.91
C LEU A 120 2.46 12.86 5.00
N GLN A 121 1.26 13.03 5.56
CA GLN A 121 0.02 13.07 4.78
C GLN A 121 0.02 14.23 3.77
N ALA A 122 0.48 15.42 4.19
CA ALA A 122 0.59 16.57 3.30
C ALA A 122 1.56 16.32 2.14
N LYS A 123 2.72 15.70 2.41
CA LYS A 123 3.68 15.29 1.36
C LYS A 123 3.09 14.23 0.43
N ALA A 124 2.39 13.24 0.98
CA ALA A 124 1.78 12.15 0.22
C ALA A 124 0.58 12.61 -0.62
N ALA A 125 -0.13 13.67 -0.23
CA ALA A 125 -1.33 14.15 -0.90
C ALA A 125 -1.10 14.53 -2.38
N ALA A 126 0.14 14.89 -2.76
CA ALA A 126 0.49 15.18 -4.15
C ALA A 126 0.49 13.92 -5.05
N PHE A 127 0.59 12.72 -4.47
CA PHE A 127 0.77 11.46 -5.21
C PHE A 127 -0.30 10.40 -4.87
N VAL A 128 -0.99 10.55 -3.74
CA VAL A 128 -1.97 9.59 -3.24
C VAL A 128 -3.38 10.17 -3.35
N HIS A 129 -4.20 9.58 -4.22
CA HIS A 129 -5.62 9.91 -4.31
C HIS A 129 -6.44 8.88 -3.51
N ARG A 130 -7.13 9.33 -2.45
CA ARG A 130 -8.03 8.49 -1.66
C ARG A 130 -9.42 9.12 -1.59
N ARG A 131 -10.44 8.33 -1.94
CA ARG A 131 -11.85 8.67 -1.73
C ARG A 131 -12.44 7.69 -0.74
N MET A 132 -13.24 8.18 0.20
CA MET A 132 -13.95 7.31 1.14
C MET A 132 -15.25 6.81 0.54
N ALA A 133 -15.73 5.65 1.02
CA ALA A 133 -17.01 5.08 0.60
C ALA A 133 -18.20 6.04 0.82
N ALA A 134 -18.06 7.02 1.73
CA ALA A 134 -19.02 8.10 1.93
C ALA A 134 -19.37 8.87 0.64
N VAL A 135 -18.45 8.95 -0.34
CA VAL A 135 -18.73 9.54 -1.66
C VAL A 135 -19.88 8.83 -2.38
N ASN A 136 -20.04 7.52 -2.14
CA ASN A 136 -21.07 6.71 -2.77
C ASN A 136 -22.35 6.60 -1.93
N ALA A 137 -22.37 7.16 -0.71
CA ALA A 137 -23.52 7.04 0.20
C ALA A 137 -24.79 7.67 -0.37
N ALA A 138 -24.67 8.66 -1.27
CA ALA A 138 -25.81 9.27 -1.96
C ALA A 138 -26.40 8.40 -3.09
N TYR A 139 -25.67 7.38 -3.55
CA TYR A 139 -26.03 6.58 -4.73
C TYR A 139 -26.29 5.11 -4.42
N LEU A 140 -26.02 4.67 -3.20
CA LEU A 140 -26.14 3.28 -2.78
C LEU A 140 -27.12 3.16 -1.60
N PRO A 141 -27.84 2.02 -1.48
CA PRO A 141 -28.62 1.74 -0.28
C PRO A 141 -27.71 1.71 0.97
N PRO A 142 -28.27 1.97 2.17
CA PRO A 142 -27.52 1.92 3.41
C PRO A 142 -26.87 0.54 3.60
N LYS A 143 -25.61 0.55 4.02
CA LYS A 143 -24.85 -0.67 4.33
C LYS A 143 -25.37 -1.27 5.64
N SER A 144 -25.84 -2.52 5.60
CA SER A 144 -26.27 -3.28 6.77
C SER A 144 -25.21 -4.31 7.15
N ASP A 145 -24.65 -4.19 8.35
CA ASP A 145 -23.68 -5.15 8.92
C ASP A 145 -24.35 -5.93 10.06
N SER A 146 -24.36 -7.27 9.96
CA SER A 146 -24.91 -8.16 10.98
C SER A 146 -23.82 -9.08 11.52
N ALA A 147 -23.51 -8.96 12.82
CA ALA A 147 -22.62 -9.87 13.52
C ALA A 147 -23.45 -10.88 14.31
N LEU A 148 -23.38 -12.16 13.93
CA LEU A 148 -24.03 -13.25 14.64
C LEU A 148 -23.03 -13.92 15.56
N LEU A 149 -23.20 -13.74 16.87
CA LEU A 149 -22.41 -14.46 17.86
C LEU A 149 -23.02 -15.86 18.04
N LEU A 150 -22.37 -16.85 17.43
CA LEU A 150 -22.75 -18.25 17.61
C LEU A 150 -22.02 -18.81 18.83
N SER A 151 -22.76 -19.38 19.76
CA SER A 151 -22.17 -20.22 20.80
C SER A 151 -21.57 -21.47 20.17
N ALA A 152 -20.37 -21.86 20.60
CA ALA A 152 -19.79 -23.13 20.20
C ALA A 152 -20.77 -24.28 20.51
N SER A 153 -20.99 -25.16 19.53
CA SER A 153 -21.76 -26.38 19.78
C SER A 153 -21.01 -27.25 20.79
N PRO A 154 -21.68 -27.89 21.77
CA PRO A 154 -21.04 -28.76 22.76
C PRO A 154 -20.17 -29.87 22.15
N ALA A 155 -20.41 -30.24 20.90
CA ALA A 155 -19.65 -31.24 20.14
C ALA A 155 -18.26 -30.78 19.65
N LEU A 156 -17.90 -29.50 19.82
CA LEU A 156 -16.61 -28.92 19.41
C LEU A 156 -15.79 -28.37 20.59
N SER A 157 -16.21 -28.59 21.83
CA SER A 157 -15.28 -28.44 22.95
C SER A 157 -14.27 -29.57 22.86
N PRO A 158 -12.95 -29.28 22.87
CA PRO A 158 -11.98 -30.36 23.03
C PRO A 158 -12.37 -31.15 24.29
N LEU A 159 -12.43 -32.47 24.14
CA LEU A 159 -12.53 -33.41 25.25
C LEU A 159 -11.54 -32.96 26.33
N CYS A 160 -12.05 -32.78 27.56
CA CYS A 160 -11.23 -32.70 28.76
C CYS A 160 -10.23 -33.85 28.83
#